data_AF-A0A814WWR7-F1
#
_entry.id   AF-A0A814WWR7-F1
#
_cell.length_a   1.000
_cell.length_b   1.000
_cell.length_c   1.000
_cell.angle_alpha   90.00
_cell.angle_beta   90.00
_cell.angle_gamma   90.00
#
_symmetry.space_group_name_H-M   'P 1'
#
loop_
_entity.id
_entity.type
_entity.pdbx_description
1 polymer ?
#
loop_
_entity_poly.entity_id
_entity_poly.type
_entity_poly.pdbx_seq_one_letter_code
_entity_poly.pdbx_strand_id
1 'polypeptide(L)'
;MGGIYLLTAQGNAVVTVAGGSSAGRIANKTYDPSTNRLTAFVVIPQGASQIMLSFVNTSGHGVQNITLLQPNYDLTSQSNITNLMLTHLSRFSIIRFMDWMATNNNPDVNWNDSTPLWWPQYTTPKHNPWDTIPYIVNKFITPVDIWINIPFGATDDYVLQVAQLMLNQLNPSINIYVEYSNEVWNYIFTQASANLRDANVSVLNQGDPLHLAYDNNTNVGYWAFRRTASQIKRISDLFKTVFGQQNVGPWKRIRPILAGQSTNPIVITQGLDYISNVYGPPSNYLHGIAIAPYFDLAQYKTWSNLTTDQVIDGLNSSIQTYLPEQGWSVTGPIGVHGTYAAWYGLAVHGYEGGPDTASGCGSCSLQAKINATRDGRMTNLCTQFLNGWYRYGFQPLNCSIPLTFGIPIPSYNVNSTNFMNHRVPYTDPWLRNLGPNSTFYYPLQILQSPMTINVTVYVAGNSGTLEASINNADFIQVRTPSTGNYTNFQPAPIFQFTITKTVIPSIVTLRLKNIINGYSILGFDVTSWSPTTTTTVASTS
;
A
#
# COMPACT_ATOMS: atom_id res chain seq x y z
N MET A 1 -3.96 -9.80 31.25
CA MET A 1 -2.64 -9.48 31.83
C MET A 1 -2.51 -10.01 33.26
N GLY A 2 -2.94 -11.26 33.52
CA GLY A 2 -2.87 -11.82 34.88
C GLY A 2 -1.49 -12.37 35.19
N GLY A 3 -1.03 -12.24 36.43
CA GLY A 3 0.28 -12.72 36.87
C GLY A 3 0.83 -12.00 38.09
N ILE A 4 2.04 -12.38 38.49
CA ILE A 4 2.82 -11.75 39.57
C ILE A 4 3.99 -11.00 38.95
N TYR A 5 3.95 -9.67 39.04
CA TYR A 5 4.96 -8.78 38.48
C TYR A 5 5.94 -8.35 39.56
N LEU A 6 7.23 -8.22 39.22
CA LEU A 6 8.23 -7.65 40.13
C LEU A 6 8.31 -6.14 39.91
N LEU A 7 7.95 -5.37 40.93
CA LEU A 7 8.12 -3.92 40.98
C LEU A 7 9.42 -3.58 41.70
N THR A 8 10.25 -2.74 41.08
CA THR A 8 11.38 -2.09 41.74
C THR A 8 11.37 -0.59 41.49
N ALA A 9 11.76 0.21 42.48
CA ALA A 9 11.90 1.66 42.33
C ALA A 9 13.01 2.18 43.26
N GLN A 10 13.53 3.37 42.96
CA GLN A 10 14.30 4.17 43.90
C GLN A 10 13.35 5.07 44.71
N GLY A 11 13.62 5.23 46.00
CA GLY A 11 12.72 5.90 46.93
C GLY A 11 11.66 4.97 47.53
N ASN A 12 11.07 5.40 48.64
CA ASN A 12 9.98 4.69 49.31
C ASN A 12 8.63 5.31 48.96
N ALA A 13 7.59 4.48 48.90
CA ALA A 13 6.20 4.92 48.75
C ALA A 13 5.24 3.87 49.33
N VAL A 14 4.03 4.30 49.65
CA VAL A 14 2.89 3.38 49.78
C VAL A 14 2.39 3.09 48.36
N VAL A 15 2.46 1.82 47.95
CA VAL A 15 2.07 1.37 46.61
C VAL A 15 0.71 0.68 46.69
N THR A 16 -0.21 1.01 45.79
CA THR A 16 -1.50 0.33 45.64
C THR A 16 -1.82 0.04 44.18
N VAL A 17 -2.65 -0.97 43.93
CA VAL A 17 -3.27 -1.18 42.62
C VAL A 17 -4.60 -0.41 42.62
N ALA A 18 -4.76 0.54 41.71
CA ALA A 18 -5.97 1.35 41.62
C ALA A 18 -7.16 0.52 41.09
N GLY A 19 -8.36 0.78 41.60
CA GLY A 19 -9.58 0.02 41.26
C GLY A 19 -10.05 -0.99 42.31
N GLY A 20 -9.39 -1.05 43.48
CA GLY A 20 -9.80 -1.92 44.60
C GLY A 20 -9.26 -3.35 44.50
N SER A 21 -9.69 -4.23 45.40
CA SER A 21 -9.18 -5.61 45.52
C SER A 21 -9.41 -6.49 44.29
N SER A 22 -10.40 -6.16 43.47
CA SER A 22 -10.68 -6.82 42.19
C SER A 22 -9.70 -6.44 41.08
N ALA A 23 -8.98 -5.33 41.21
CA ALA A 23 -7.96 -4.89 40.26
C ALA A 23 -6.58 -5.54 40.53
N GLY A 24 -6.34 -5.96 41.76
CA GLY A 24 -5.12 -6.62 42.19
C GLY A 24 -4.67 -6.21 43.58
N ARG A 25 -3.48 -6.66 43.98
CA ARG A 25 -2.88 -6.31 45.28
C ARG A 25 -1.37 -6.21 45.22
N ILE A 26 -0.81 -5.47 46.17
CA ILE A 26 0.64 -5.43 46.42
C ILE A 26 0.97 -6.48 47.49
N ALA A 27 2.03 -7.25 47.27
CA ALA A 27 2.54 -8.26 48.19
C ALA A 27 4.04 -8.07 48.43
N ASN A 28 4.51 -8.47 49.61
CA ASN A 28 5.93 -8.47 50.01
C ASN A 28 6.67 -7.16 49.68
N LYS A 29 6.03 -6.01 49.92
CA LYS A 29 6.65 -4.71 49.71
C LYS A 29 7.71 -4.47 50.79
N THR A 30 8.95 -4.24 50.37
CA THR A 30 10.09 -3.89 51.22
C THR A 30 10.75 -2.62 50.71
N TYR A 31 11.44 -1.90 51.60
CA TYR A 31 12.26 -0.74 51.28
C TYR A 31 13.57 -0.84 52.06
N ASP A 32 14.69 -0.73 51.36
CA ASP A 32 16.03 -0.68 51.93
C ASP A 32 16.56 0.77 51.86
N PRO A 33 16.69 1.45 53.01
CA PRO A 33 17.21 2.82 53.07
C PRO A 33 18.68 2.94 52.63
N SER A 34 19.48 1.88 52.77
CA SER A 34 20.91 1.93 52.45
C SER A 34 21.18 1.97 50.94
N THR A 35 20.34 1.29 50.17
CA THR A 35 20.37 1.28 48.70
C THR A 35 19.31 2.18 48.07
N ASN A 36 18.51 2.86 48.91
CA ASN A 36 17.35 3.66 48.51
C ASN A 36 16.41 2.90 47.56
N ARG A 37 16.15 1.61 47.84
CA ARG A 37 15.47 0.71 46.90
C ARG A 37 14.19 0.11 47.48
N LEU A 38 13.08 0.29 46.77
CA LEU A 38 11.81 -0.37 47.01
C LEU A 38 11.66 -1.59 46.10
N THR A 39 11.17 -2.70 46.65
CA THR A 39 10.79 -3.91 45.91
C THR A 39 9.41 -4.37 46.35
N ALA A 40 8.57 -4.83 45.42
CA ALA A 40 7.28 -5.42 45.75
C ALA A 40 6.81 -6.39 44.65
N PHE A 41 5.86 -7.27 44.98
CA PHE A 41 5.12 -8.05 44.00
C PHE A 41 3.78 -7.39 43.71
N VAL A 42 3.50 -7.10 42.44
CA VAL A 42 2.18 -6.66 41.98
C VAL A 42 1.41 -7.87 41.47
N VAL A 43 0.41 -8.30 42.22
CA VAL A 43 -0.41 -9.48 41.91
C VAL A 43 -1.66 -9.03 41.18
N ILE A 44 -1.75 -9.38 39.89
CA ILE A 44 -2.84 -8.99 39.00
C ILE A 44 -3.71 -10.21 38.69
N PRO A 45 -5.04 -10.14 38.91
CA PRO A 45 -5.94 -11.25 38.61
C PRO A 45 -5.93 -11.65 37.13
N GLN A 46 -6.25 -12.93 36.87
CA GLN A 46 -6.49 -13.37 35.50
C GLN A 46 -7.67 -12.63 34.87
N GLY A 47 -7.58 -12.35 33.57
CA GLY A 47 -8.59 -11.58 32.85
C GLY A 47 -8.51 -10.05 33.01
N ALA A 48 -7.61 -9.52 33.84
CA ALA A 48 -7.43 -8.06 33.96
C ALA A 48 -7.04 -7.42 32.61
N SER A 49 -7.70 -6.29 32.31
CA SER A 49 -7.58 -5.50 31.07
C SER A 49 -6.70 -4.26 31.21
N GLN A 50 -6.25 -3.91 32.41
CA GLN A 50 -5.26 -2.85 32.67
C GLN A 50 -4.51 -3.07 33.99
N ILE A 51 -3.36 -2.39 34.14
CA ILE A 51 -2.63 -2.27 35.40
C ILE A 51 -2.46 -0.78 35.69
N MET A 52 -2.97 -0.33 36.84
CA MET A 52 -2.83 1.05 37.31
C MET A 52 -2.21 1.03 38.70
N LEU A 53 -1.03 1.62 38.85
CA LEU A 53 -0.33 1.72 40.13
C LEU A 53 -0.42 3.14 40.68
N SER A 54 -0.72 3.25 41.97
CA SER A 54 -0.65 4.51 42.71
C SER A 54 0.51 4.47 43.70
N PHE A 55 1.30 5.54 43.73
CA PHE A 55 2.41 5.74 44.65
C PHE A 55 2.10 6.97 45.49
N VAL A 56 1.78 6.76 46.78
CA VAL A 56 1.45 7.84 47.72
C VAL A 56 2.43 7.86 48.88
N ASN A 57 2.48 8.96 49.64
CA ASN A 57 3.45 9.16 50.73
C ASN A 57 4.90 8.85 50.28
N THR A 58 5.30 9.43 49.15
CA THR A 58 6.62 9.22 48.56
C THR A 58 7.70 9.95 49.36
N SER A 59 8.91 9.40 49.43
CA SER A 59 10.05 10.03 50.11
C SER A 59 10.85 10.95 49.18
N GLY A 60 11.40 12.06 49.72
CA GLY A 60 12.34 12.93 48.99
C GLY A 60 11.75 13.53 47.71
N HIS A 61 12.42 13.31 46.58
CA HIS A 61 12.00 13.76 45.25
C HIS A 61 10.96 12.85 44.58
N GLY A 62 10.29 11.97 45.34
CA GLY A 62 9.37 10.98 44.81
C GLY A 62 10.04 9.65 44.46
N VAL A 63 9.24 8.68 43.99
CA VAL A 63 9.76 7.42 43.45
C VAL A 63 10.35 7.62 42.06
N GLN A 64 11.53 7.06 41.82
CA GLN A 64 12.29 7.20 40.57
C GLN A 64 12.69 5.82 40.05
N ASN A 65 13.16 5.74 38.79
CA ASN A 65 13.68 4.50 38.20
C ASN A 65 12.72 3.30 38.40
N ILE A 66 11.43 3.55 38.18
CA ILE A 66 10.37 2.56 38.38
C ILE A 66 10.49 1.51 37.27
N THR A 67 10.57 0.24 37.66
CA THR A 67 10.57 -0.91 36.76
C THR A 67 9.49 -1.88 37.20
N LEU A 68 8.65 -2.32 36.26
CA LEU A 68 7.64 -3.36 36.47
C LEU A 68 7.88 -4.51 35.49
N LEU A 69 8.41 -5.62 36.00
CA LEU A 69 8.76 -6.78 35.19
C LEU A 69 7.63 -7.81 35.20
N GLN A 70 7.29 -8.33 34.02
CA GLN A 70 6.39 -9.47 33.86
C GLN A 70 6.97 -10.73 34.53
N PRO A 71 6.12 -11.71 34.89
CA PRO A 71 6.60 -13.03 35.30
C PRO A 71 7.67 -13.57 34.33
N ASN A 72 8.75 -14.14 34.87
CA ASN A 72 9.88 -14.69 34.13
C ASN A 72 10.80 -13.68 33.42
N TYR A 73 10.68 -12.38 33.71
CA TYR A 73 11.67 -11.37 33.33
C TYR A 73 12.48 -10.93 34.55
N ASP A 74 13.76 -10.65 34.35
CA ASP A 74 14.65 -10.10 35.37
C ASP A 74 15.24 -8.74 34.93
N LEU A 75 15.92 -8.07 35.87
CA LEU A 75 16.55 -6.77 35.66
C LEU A 75 17.83 -6.83 34.83
N THR A 76 18.34 -8.03 34.54
CA THR A 76 19.54 -8.25 33.73
C THR A 76 19.22 -8.38 32.25
N SER A 77 17.94 -8.46 31.88
CA SER A 77 17.48 -8.46 30.49
C SER A 77 18.05 -7.25 29.74
N GLN A 78 18.80 -7.52 28.66
CA GLN A 78 19.35 -6.50 27.77
C GLN A 78 18.28 -5.80 26.90
N SER A 79 17.02 -6.24 27.00
CA SER A 79 15.89 -5.71 26.24
C SER A 79 14.71 -5.41 27.15
N ASN A 80 14.14 -4.21 26.99
CA ASN A 80 12.90 -3.80 27.63
C ASN A 80 11.66 -4.27 26.83
N ILE A 81 11.86 -5.09 25.81
CA ILE A 81 10.80 -5.65 24.94
C ILE A 81 10.64 -7.12 25.25
N THR A 82 9.39 -7.56 25.44
CA THR A 82 9.09 -8.95 25.74
C THR A 82 9.45 -9.89 24.59
N ASN A 83 9.97 -11.08 24.91
CA ASN A 83 10.21 -12.15 23.94
C ASN A 83 8.94 -12.53 23.17
N LEU A 84 7.78 -12.44 23.81
CA LEU A 84 6.48 -12.67 23.16
C LEU A 84 6.23 -11.66 22.05
N MET A 85 6.45 -10.37 22.30
CA MET A 85 6.29 -9.32 21.28
C MET A 85 7.31 -9.49 20.16
N LEU A 86 8.58 -9.71 20.49
CA LEU A 86 9.63 -9.93 19.48
C LEU A 86 9.30 -11.15 18.61
N THR A 87 8.92 -12.28 19.21
CA THR A 87 8.54 -13.49 18.47
C THR A 87 7.30 -13.26 17.60
N HIS A 88 6.28 -12.57 18.13
CA HIS A 88 5.05 -12.32 17.39
C HIS A 88 5.28 -11.46 16.15
N LEU A 89 6.02 -10.35 16.31
CA LEU A 89 6.28 -9.36 15.28
C LEU A 89 7.31 -9.83 14.24
N SER A 90 8.27 -10.68 14.63
CA SER A 90 9.27 -11.27 13.72
C SER A 90 8.67 -12.23 12.67
N ARG A 91 7.36 -12.51 12.71
CA ARG A 91 6.69 -13.37 11.73
C ARG A 91 6.27 -12.61 10.46
N PHE A 92 6.32 -11.29 10.49
CA PHE A 92 5.93 -10.45 9.37
C PHE A 92 7.14 -10.06 8.53
N SER A 93 6.94 -9.92 7.21
CA SER A 93 7.92 -9.33 6.28
C SER A 93 8.15 -7.86 6.53
N ILE A 94 7.07 -7.17 6.89
CA ILE A 94 6.97 -5.72 6.91
C ILE A 94 6.00 -5.30 8.01
N ILE A 95 6.35 -4.24 8.73
CA ILE A 95 5.47 -3.61 9.72
C ILE A 95 5.28 -2.15 9.38
N ARG A 96 4.01 -1.72 9.27
CA ARG A 96 3.63 -0.31 9.09
C ARG A 96 3.44 0.36 10.44
N PHE A 97 4.15 1.47 10.65
CA PHE A 97 4.21 2.20 11.92
C PHE A 97 3.22 3.38 11.99
N MET A 98 2.21 3.43 11.11
CA MET A 98 1.25 4.55 11.00
C MET A 98 0.64 4.96 12.36
N ASP A 99 0.07 4.01 13.11
CA ASP A 99 -0.49 4.30 14.45
C ASP A 99 0.59 4.61 15.49
N TRP A 100 1.77 3.99 15.35
CA TRP A 100 2.91 4.22 16.25
C TRP A 100 3.33 5.70 16.25
N MET A 101 3.30 6.32 15.07
CA MET A 101 3.63 7.73 14.84
C MET A 101 2.40 8.66 14.89
N ALA A 102 1.24 8.13 15.26
CA ALA A 102 -0.05 8.83 15.27
C ALA A 102 -0.28 9.68 14.00
N THR A 103 -0.03 9.10 12.81
CA THR A 103 0.00 9.85 11.54
C THR A 103 -1.31 10.59 11.24
N ASN A 104 -2.46 10.02 11.58
CA ASN A 104 -3.75 10.64 11.34
C ASN A 104 -3.94 11.90 12.19
N ASN A 105 -4.27 13.02 11.55
CA ASN A 105 -4.40 14.33 12.19
C ASN A 105 -3.14 14.78 12.96
N ASN A 106 -1.96 14.27 12.57
CA ASN A 106 -0.70 14.63 13.20
C ASN A 106 -0.40 16.13 12.99
N PRO A 107 -0.20 16.92 14.06
CA PRO A 107 0.05 18.36 13.97
C PRO A 107 1.53 18.73 13.74
N ASP A 108 2.45 17.77 13.74
CA ASP A 108 3.89 18.02 13.60
C ASP A 108 4.22 18.69 12.27
N VAL A 109 5.05 19.73 12.34
CA VAL A 109 5.55 20.48 11.18
C VAL A 109 7.08 20.49 11.16
N ASN A 110 7.71 20.85 12.28
CA ASN A 110 9.16 20.97 12.44
C ASN A 110 9.72 19.82 13.27
N TRP A 111 11.01 19.49 13.12
CA TRP A 111 11.61 18.37 13.85
C TRP A 111 11.43 18.47 15.38
N ASN A 112 11.50 19.69 15.92
CA ASN A 112 11.31 19.95 17.34
C ASN A 112 9.86 19.74 17.83
N ASP A 113 8.89 19.58 16.93
CA ASP A 113 7.52 19.20 17.29
C ASP A 113 7.43 17.71 17.65
N SER A 114 8.35 16.89 17.12
CA SER A 114 8.39 15.45 17.35
C SER A 114 8.55 15.10 18.83
N THR A 115 8.07 13.91 19.20
CA THR A 115 8.11 13.48 20.60
C THR A 115 9.50 12.94 20.96
N PRO A 116 10.23 13.50 21.95
CA PRO A 116 11.51 12.97 22.37
C PRO A 116 11.35 11.75 23.30
N LEU A 117 12.37 10.90 23.39
CA LEU A 117 12.39 9.71 24.27
C LEU A 117 12.12 10.02 25.75
N TRP A 118 12.57 11.18 26.24
CA TRP A 118 12.38 11.58 27.65
C TRP A 118 10.97 12.11 27.93
N TRP A 119 10.11 12.26 26.92
CA TRP A 119 8.75 12.75 27.13
C TRP A 119 7.95 11.76 27.99
N PRO A 120 7.22 12.23 29.03
CA PRO A 120 6.67 11.35 30.05
C PRO A 120 5.53 10.44 29.56
N GLN A 121 4.81 10.82 28.51
CA GLN A 121 3.69 10.04 27.96
C GLN A 121 3.50 10.23 26.45
N TYR A 122 3.49 9.14 25.70
CA TYR A 122 3.32 9.14 24.24
C TYR A 122 1.85 9.04 23.83
N THR A 123 1.01 9.98 24.29
CA THR A 123 -0.41 10.07 23.93
C THR A 123 -0.73 11.41 23.29
N THR A 124 -1.77 11.43 22.44
CA THR A 124 -2.24 12.63 21.73
C THR A 124 -2.23 13.86 22.64
N PRO A 125 -1.62 14.98 22.23
CA PRO A 125 -1.10 15.26 20.88
C PRO A 125 0.30 14.69 20.58
N LYS A 126 0.97 14.06 21.55
CA LYS A 126 2.26 13.38 21.36
C LYS A 126 2.07 11.92 20.93
N HIS A 127 3.15 11.27 20.51
CA HIS A 127 3.13 9.90 20.00
C HIS A 127 4.47 9.23 20.24
N ASN A 128 4.65 7.98 19.80
CA ASN A 128 5.92 7.31 20.05
C ASN A 128 7.06 8.05 19.30
N PRO A 129 8.22 8.24 19.94
CA PRO A 129 9.40 8.86 19.33
C PRO A 129 9.92 8.08 18.13
N TRP A 130 10.47 8.77 17.14
CA TRP A 130 11.05 8.13 15.96
C TRP A 130 12.17 7.13 16.31
N ASP A 131 13.01 7.42 17.32
CA ASP A 131 14.09 6.55 17.80
C ASP A 131 13.62 5.16 18.27
N THR A 132 12.35 5.04 18.66
CA THR A 132 11.80 3.76 19.11
C THR A 132 11.66 2.74 17.97
N ILE A 133 11.49 3.20 16.72
CA ILE A 133 11.36 2.32 15.56
C ILE A 133 12.65 1.50 15.34
N PRO A 134 13.83 2.09 15.10
CA PRO A 134 15.06 1.32 14.94
C PRO A 134 15.41 0.53 16.22
N TYR A 135 15.13 1.08 17.41
CA TYR A 135 15.35 0.37 18.68
C TYR A 135 14.61 -0.97 18.75
N ILE A 136 13.32 -0.99 18.36
CA ILE A 136 12.50 -2.21 18.39
C ILE A 136 12.86 -3.13 17.23
N VAL A 137 12.94 -2.58 16.02
CA VAL A 137 13.09 -3.37 14.78
C VAL A 137 14.42 -4.11 14.74
N ASN A 138 15.51 -3.49 15.21
CA ASN A 138 16.82 -4.15 15.27
C ASN A 138 16.88 -5.32 16.27
N LYS A 139 15.87 -5.49 17.13
CA LYS A 139 15.77 -6.58 18.11
C LYS A 139 14.88 -7.72 17.64
N PHE A 140 14.25 -7.62 16.47
CA PHE A 140 13.51 -8.73 15.90
C PHE A 140 14.42 -9.92 15.59
N ILE A 141 13.84 -11.11 15.70
CA ILE A 141 14.54 -12.40 15.51
C ILE A 141 14.91 -12.58 14.04
N THR A 142 14.12 -12.01 13.14
CA THR A 142 14.33 -11.99 11.70
C THR A 142 14.33 -10.53 11.22
N PRO A 143 15.00 -10.20 10.10
CA PRO A 143 14.87 -8.89 9.48
C PRO A 143 13.42 -8.62 9.05
N VAL A 144 12.87 -7.49 9.47
CA VAL A 144 11.51 -7.03 9.11
C VAL A 144 11.63 -5.64 8.51
N ASP A 145 11.14 -5.48 7.28
CA ASP A 145 11.05 -4.18 6.62
C ASP A 145 10.10 -3.25 7.39
N ILE A 146 10.31 -1.93 7.28
CA ILE A 146 9.45 -0.96 7.93
C ILE A 146 8.69 -0.13 6.91
N TRP A 147 7.48 0.26 7.26
CA TRP A 147 6.71 1.27 6.53
C TRP A 147 6.40 2.44 7.44
N ILE A 148 6.92 3.61 7.08
CA ILE A 148 6.76 4.85 7.83
C ILE A 148 5.97 5.88 7.02
N ASN A 149 5.28 6.76 7.73
CA ASN A 149 4.45 7.81 7.18
C ASN A 149 4.99 9.14 7.67
N ILE A 150 5.38 10.01 6.74
CA ILE A 150 5.82 11.36 7.05
C ILE A 150 4.59 12.23 7.36
N PRO A 151 4.56 13.02 8.45
CA PRO A 151 3.42 13.88 8.78
C PRO A 151 3.03 14.81 7.63
N PHE A 152 1.73 15.11 7.51
CA PHE A 152 1.20 15.93 6.42
C PHE A 152 1.89 17.29 6.27
N GLY A 153 2.17 17.95 7.41
CA GLY A 153 2.77 19.28 7.49
C GLY A 153 4.30 19.30 7.57
N ALA A 154 4.97 18.14 7.51
CA ALA A 154 6.40 18.04 7.75
C ALA A 154 7.25 18.90 6.77
N THR A 155 8.11 19.75 7.33
CA THR A 155 9.11 20.53 6.59
C THR A 155 10.20 19.63 5.98
N ASP A 156 11.01 20.18 5.08
CA ASP A 156 12.17 19.47 4.54
C ASP A 156 13.13 19.01 5.65
N ASP A 157 13.37 19.85 6.66
CA ASP A 157 14.22 19.52 7.81
C ASP A 157 13.66 18.31 8.58
N TYR A 158 12.36 18.27 8.87
CA TYR A 158 11.74 17.11 9.53
C TYR A 158 12.02 15.81 8.76
N VAL A 159 11.83 15.82 7.43
CA VAL A 159 12.05 14.65 6.58
C VAL A 159 13.53 14.23 6.58
N LEU A 160 14.45 15.19 6.52
CA LEU A 160 15.89 14.93 6.56
C LEU A 160 16.32 14.33 7.90
N GLN A 161 15.78 14.81 9.02
CA GLN A 161 16.06 14.27 10.35
C GLN A 161 15.56 12.83 10.50
N VAL A 162 14.34 12.53 10.03
CA VAL A 162 13.83 11.16 9.97
C VAL A 162 14.74 10.27 9.12
N ALA A 163 15.13 10.73 7.92
CA ALA A 163 16.02 9.97 7.04
C ALA A 163 17.39 9.71 7.69
N GLN A 164 18.00 10.70 8.34
CA GLN A 164 19.27 10.58 9.04
C GLN A 164 19.18 9.62 10.22
N LEU A 165 18.12 9.72 11.03
CA LEU A 165 17.86 8.81 12.13
C LEU A 165 17.81 7.35 11.64
N MET A 166 17.04 7.09 10.58
CA MET A 166 16.92 5.75 10.01
C MET A 166 18.22 5.25 9.39
N LEU A 167 18.98 6.12 8.72
CA LEU A 167 20.29 5.75 8.17
C LEU A 167 21.27 5.35 9.28
N ASN A 168 21.28 6.10 10.38
CA ASN A 168 22.25 5.95 11.47
C ASN A 168 21.91 4.80 12.42
N GLN A 169 20.62 4.56 12.67
CA GLN A 169 20.19 3.65 13.73
C GLN A 169 19.54 2.37 13.22
N LEU A 170 18.94 2.33 12.02
CA LEU A 170 18.28 1.12 11.51
C LEU A 170 19.30 0.20 10.83
N ASN A 171 19.17 -1.11 11.08
CA ASN A 171 20.01 -2.12 10.43
C ASN A 171 20.03 -1.92 8.88
N PRO A 172 21.22 -1.88 8.26
CA PRO A 172 21.35 -1.58 6.83
C PRO A 172 20.69 -2.58 5.88
N SER A 173 20.39 -3.81 6.35
CA SER A 173 19.68 -4.81 5.54
C SER A 173 18.17 -4.57 5.46
N ILE A 174 17.63 -3.65 6.25
CA ILE A 174 16.19 -3.38 6.35
C ILE A 174 15.77 -2.34 5.31
N ASN A 175 14.74 -2.67 4.54
CA ASN A 175 14.12 -1.74 3.61
C ASN A 175 13.10 -0.84 4.31
N ILE A 176 12.96 0.38 3.81
CA ILE A 176 12.10 1.42 4.36
C ILE A 176 11.11 1.84 3.28
N TYR A 177 9.84 1.51 3.49
CA TYR A 177 8.73 2.04 2.73
C TYR A 177 8.35 3.39 3.32
N VAL A 178 8.26 4.41 2.47
CA VAL A 178 7.99 5.77 2.91
C VAL A 178 6.74 6.27 2.21
N GLU A 179 5.80 6.81 2.98
CA GLU A 179 4.52 7.33 2.50
C GLU A 179 4.32 8.77 2.97
N TYR A 180 3.67 9.59 2.15
CA TYR A 180 3.25 10.93 2.54
C TYR A 180 1.92 10.86 3.30
N SER A 181 1.96 11.08 4.61
CA SER A 181 0.82 11.01 5.52
C SER A 181 0.06 9.68 5.40
N ASN A 182 -1.20 9.64 5.80
CA ASN A 182 -2.11 8.51 5.63
C ASN A 182 -3.39 9.00 4.95
N GLU A 183 -3.88 8.25 3.95
CA GLU A 183 -5.16 8.48 3.28
C GLU A 183 -5.53 9.95 3.04
N VAL A 184 -4.65 10.70 2.39
CA VAL A 184 -4.87 12.14 2.10
C VAL A 184 -6.10 12.37 1.19
N TRP A 185 -6.68 11.30 0.66
CA TRP A 185 -7.95 11.29 -0.08
C TRP A 185 -9.20 11.19 0.82
N ASN A 186 -9.06 10.80 2.10
CA ASN A 186 -10.15 10.47 3.00
C ASN A 186 -10.51 11.65 3.93
N TYR A 187 -11.67 12.27 3.67
CA TYR A 187 -12.14 13.46 4.37
C TYR A 187 -12.53 13.26 5.85
N ILE A 188 -12.50 12.02 6.37
CA ILE A 188 -12.61 11.81 7.82
C ILE A 188 -11.37 12.32 8.56
N PHE A 189 -10.23 12.45 7.86
CA PHE A 189 -9.00 13.00 8.41
C PHE A 189 -8.80 14.44 7.95
N THR A 190 -8.39 15.30 8.88
CA THR A 190 -8.22 16.75 8.63
C THR A 190 -7.18 17.04 7.53
N GLN A 191 -6.19 16.17 7.35
CA GLN A 191 -5.20 16.30 6.29
C GLN A 191 -5.79 16.29 4.87
N ALA A 192 -6.92 15.62 4.62
CA ALA A 192 -7.52 15.58 3.28
C ALA A 192 -8.09 16.96 2.88
N SER A 193 -8.83 17.60 3.80
CA SER A 193 -9.33 18.96 3.62
C SER A 193 -8.18 19.97 3.50
N ALA A 194 -7.12 19.82 4.30
CA ALA A 194 -5.92 20.66 4.20
C ALA A 194 -5.22 20.50 2.85
N ASN A 195 -5.09 19.27 2.34
CA ASN A 195 -4.48 19.00 1.04
C ASN A 195 -5.26 19.64 -0.12
N LEU A 196 -6.60 19.55 -0.09
CA LEU A 196 -7.46 20.20 -1.07
C LEU A 196 -7.26 21.72 -1.07
N ARG A 197 -7.24 22.33 0.12
CA ARG A 197 -6.99 23.77 0.27
C ARG A 197 -5.61 24.17 -0.24
N ASP A 198 -4.57 23.45 0.16
CA ASP A 198 -3.19 23.76 -0.20
C ASP A 198 -2.95 23.58 -1.71
N ALA A 199 -3.58 22.59 -2.35
CA ALA A 199 -3.55 22.44 -3.79
C ALA A 199 -4.23 23.62 -4.51
N ASN A 200 -5.39 24.06 -4.01
CA ASN A 200 -6.08 25.22 -4.55
C ASN A 200 -5.25 26.51 -4.43
N VAL A 201 -4.62 26.74 -3.27
CA VAL A 201 -3.75 27.89 -3.01
C VAL A 201 -2.51 27.85 -3.91
N SER A 202 -1.89 26.67 -4.10
CA SER A 202 -0.76 26.50 -5.02
C SER A 202 -1.12 26.99 -6.42
N VAL A 203 -2.24 26.55 -6.97
CA VAL A 203 -2.64 26.89 -8.35
C VAL A 203 -3.09 28.35 -8.46
N LEU A 204 -4.03 28.79 -7.61
CA LEU A 204 -4.72 30.07 -7.80
C LEU A 204 -3.97 31.27 -7.20
N ASN A 205 -3.18 31.07 -6.15
CA ASN A 205 -2.58 32.17 -5.38
C ASN A 205 -1.05 32.23 -5.51
N GLN A 206 -0.38 31.12 -5.87
CA GLN A 206 1.08 31.03 -5.93
C GLN A 206 1.63 30.90 -7.35
N GLY A 207 0.78 30.91 -8.38
CA GLY A 207 1.19 30.76 -9.78
C GLY A 207 1.54 29.33 -10.17
N ASP A 208 0.96 28.34 -9.47
CA ASP A 208 1.14 26.91 -9.69
C ASP A 208 2.61 26.42 -9.75
N PRO A 209 3.42 26.67 -8.69
CA PRO A 209 4.83 26.28 -8.67
C PRO A 209 5.04 24.75 -8.71
N LEU A 210 3.99 23.98 -8.40
CA LEU A 210 3.99 22.52 -8.46
C LEU A 210 3.45 22.00 -9.80
N HIS A 211 2.99 22.85 -10.72
CA HIS A 211 2.36 22.46 -11.99
C HIS A 211 1.19 21.48 -11.81
N LEU A 212 0.39 21.65 -10.74
CA LEU A 212 -0.77 20.80 -10.48
C LEU A 212 -1.83 20.93 -11.57
N ALA A 213 -1.88 22.04 -12.29
CA ALA A 213 -2.77 22.31 -13.42
C ALA A 213 -2.08 22.17 -14.78
N TYR A 214 -1.06 21.30 -14.91
CA TYR A 214 -0.27 21.11 -16.15
C TYR A 214 -1.10 20.82 -17.42
N ASP A 215 -2.31 20.29 -17.27
CA ASP A 215 -3.26 19.93 -18.33
C ASP A 215 -4.40 20.95 -18.49
N ASN A 216 -4.33 22.10 -17.83
CA ASN A 216 -5.38 23.12 -17.74
C ASN A 216 -6.71 22.64 -17.14
N ASN A 217 -6.74 21.49 -16.46
CA ASN A 217 -7.93 21.03 -15.74
C ASN A 217 -8.21 21.92 -14.53
N THR A 218 -9.47 22.31 -14.31
CA THR A 218 -9.88 23.21 -13.21
C THR A 218 -10.43 22.49 -11.97
N ASN A 219 -10.42 21.15 -11.94
CA ASN A 219 -10.91 20.37 -10.82
C ASN A 219 -9.89 20.35 -9.68
N VAL A 220 -10.21 21.08 -8.60
CA VAL A 220 -9.39 21.18 -7.39
C VAL A 220 -9.13 19.82 -6.73
N GLY A 221 -10.07 18.87 -6.82
CA GLY A 221 -9.87 17.51 -6.32
C GLY A 221 -8.76 16.76 -7.08
N TYR A 222 -8.64 16.99 -8.39
CA TYR A 222 -7.54 16.42 -9.17
C TYR A 222 -6.21 17.08 -8.78
N TRP A 223 -6.18 18.40 -8.59
CA TRP A 223 -4.99 19.08 -8.06
C TRP A 223 -4.57 18.53 -6.70
N ALA A 224 -5.52 18.19 -5.82
CA ALA A 224 -5.25 17.58 -4.53
C ALA A 224 -4.59 16.20 -4.66
N PHE A 225 -5.09 15.32 -5.53
CA PHE A 225 -4.46 14.02 -5.79
C PHE A 225 -3.06 14.17 -6.39
N ARG A 226 -2.86 15.13 -7.29
CA ARG A 226 -1.56 15.48 -7.87
C ARG A 226 -0.59 16.03 -6.82
N ARG A 227 -1.08 16.85 -5.88
CA ARG A 227 -0.29 17.36 -4.76
C ARG A 227 0.22 16.21 -3.88
N THR A 228 -0.60 15.21 -3.59
CA THR A 228 -0.15 14.00 -2.85
C THR A 228 1.04 13.33 -3.56
N ALA A 229 0.97 13.19 -4.89
CA ALA A 229 2.06 12.65 -5.70
C ALA A 229 3.31 13.54 -5.71
N SER A 230 3.13 14.86 -5.77
CA SER A 230 4.21 15.85 -5.65
C SER A 230 4.94 15.73 -4.31
N GLN A 231 4.20 15.55 -3.20
CA GLN A 231 4.77 15.44 -1.86
C GLN A 231 5.55 14.14 -1.64
N ILE A 232 5.07 12.99 -2.11
CA ILE A 232 5.87 11.75 -2.03
C ILE A 232 7.10 11.81 -2.93
N LYS A 233 7.04 12.49 -4.08
CA LYS A 233 8.22 12.77 -4.91
C LYS A 233 9.22 13.66 -4.17
N ARG A 234 8.76 14.74 -3.50
CA ARG A 234 9.62 15.58 -2.63
C ARG A 234 10.32 14.74 -1.57
N ILE A 235 9.58 13.89 -0.86
CA ILE A 235 10.14 13.00 0.17
C ILE A 235 11.15 12.03 -0.45
N SER A 236 10.86 11.44 -1.61
CA SER A 236 11.82 10.59 -2.36
C SER A 236 13.13 11.33 -2.61
N ASP A 237 13.07 12.58 -3.09
CA ASP A 237 14.26 13.37 -3.37
C ASP A 237 15.05 13.75 -2.11
N LEU A 238 14.37 14.08 -1.00
CA LEU A 238 15.03 14.35 0.28
C LEU A 238 15.71 13.09 0.84
N PHE A 239 15.09 11.91 0.71
CA PHE A 239 15.76 10.67 1.08
C PHE A 239 16.97 10.37 0.18
N LYS A 240 16.99 10.79 -1.09
CA LYS A 240 18.17 10.63 -1.97
C LYS A 240 19.36 11.46 -1.47
N THR A 241 19.15 12.61 -0.85
CA THR A 241 20.27 13.42 -0.32
C THR A 241 20.96 12.76 0.87
N VAL A 242 20.23 11.94 1.63
CA VAL A 242 20.75 11.24 2.82
C VAL A 242 21.25 9.83 2.49
N PHE A 243 20.47 9.03 1.73
CA PHE A 243 20.81 7.64 1.42
C PHE A 243 21.60 7.46 0.11
N GLY A 244 21.67 8.49 -0.73
CA GLY A 244 22.21 8.40 -2.09
C GLY A 244 21.18 7.87 -3.10
N GLN A 245 21.22 8.40 -4.33
CA GLN A 245 20.26 8.08 -5.40
C GLN A 245 20.20 6.58 -5.75
N GLN A 246 21.30 5.86 -5.60
CA GLN A 246 21.38 4.42 -5.82
C GLN A 246 20.54 3.60 -4.83
N ASN A 247 20.20 4.17 -3.67
CA ASN A 247 19.46 3.50 -2.60
C ASN A 247 17.98 3.88 -2.51
N VAL A 248 17.48 4.80 -3.34
CA VAL A 248 16.08 5.25 -3.35
C VAL A 248 15.40 4.95 -4.69
N GLY A 249 14.21 4.35 -4.64
CA GLY A 249 13.37 4.04 -5.80
C GLY A 249 12.94 2.57 -5.87
N PRO A 250 12.49 2.09 -7.05
CA PRO A 250 12.03 0.72 -7.22
C PRO A 250 13.06 -0.31 -6.79
N TRP A 251 12.64 -1.23 -5.90
CA TRP A 251 13.41 -2.40 -5.49
C TRP A 251 14.74 -2.08 -4.80
N LYS A 252 14.89 -0.85 -4.30
CA LYS A 252 16.03 -0.39 -3.51
C LYS A 252 15.70 -0.38 -2.02
N ARG A 253 16.64 0.06 -1.18
CA ARG A 253 16.47 0.12 0.27
C ARG A 253 15.34 1.08 0.67
N ILE A 254 15.30 2.28 0.10
CA ILE A 254 14.21 3.25 0.34
C ILE A 254 13.20 3.14 -0.78
N ARG A 255 11.94 2.93 -0.40
CA ARG A 255 10.82 2.59 -1.28
C ARG A 255 9.68 3.60 -1.11
N PRO A 256 9.71 4.75 -1.82
CA PRO A 256 8.62 5.70 -1.79
C PRO A 256 7.32 5.11 -2.38
N ILE A 257 6.20 5.26 -1.69
CA ILE A 257 4.90 4.69 -2.04
C ILE A 257 3.86 5.80 -2.23
N LEU A 258 3.19 5.79 -3.38
CA LEU A 258 2.00 6.62 -3.61
C LEU A 258 0.74 5.85 -3.18
N ALA A 259 0.16 6.23 -2.04
CA ALA A 259 -1.07 5.62 -1.52
C ALA A 259 -2.33 6.24 -2.14
N GLY A 260 -3.36 5.42 -2.35
CA GLY A 260 -4.68 5.84 -2.84
C GLY A 260 -5.81 4.92 -2.40
N GLN A 261 -7.00 5.08 -2.98
CA GLN A 261 -8.19 4.34 -2.58
C GLN A 261 -8.40 3.09 -3.46
N SER A 262 -8.73 1.95 -2.84
CA SER A 262 -8.92 0.67 -3.54
C SER A 262 -10.05 0.73 -4.59
N THR A 263 -11.21 1.29 -4.24
CA THR A 263 -12.39 1.37 -5.11
C THR A 263 -12.43 2.60 -6.01
N ASN A 264 -11.50 3.54 -5.86
CA ASN A 264 -11.43 4.75 -6.68
C ASN A 264 -10.02 4.94 -7.27
N PRO A 265 -9.75 4.32 -8.43
CA PRO A 265 -8.45 4.42 -9.09
C PRO A 265 -8.00 5.83 -9.45
N ILE A 266 -8.94 6.79 -9.57
CA ILE A 266 -8.64 8.19 -9.93
C ILE A 266 -7.61 8.82 -8.99
N VAL A 267 -7.63 8.45 -7.71
CA VAL A 267 -6.67 8.96 -6.72
C VAL A 267 -5.22 8.67 -7.14
N ILE A 268 -4.96 7.45 -7.63
CA ILE A 268 -3.63 7.02 -8.08
C ILE A 268 -3.34 7.48 -9.50
N THR A 269 -4.29 7.34 -10.43
CA THR A 269 -4.04 7.65 -11.84
C THR A 269 -3.72 9.14 -12.04
N GLN A 270 -4.42 10.04 -11.36
CA GLN A 270 -4.11 11.47 -11.39
C GLN A 270 -2.69 11.76 -10.86
N GLY A 271 -2.27 11.08 -9.81
CA GLY A 271 -0.93 11.24 -9.24
C GLY A 271 0.19 10.74 -10.17
N LEU A 272 0.01 9.56 -10.76
CA LEU A 272 1.00 8.98 -11.68
C LEU A 272 1.09 9.75 -13.00
N ASP A 273 -0.03 10.21 -13.55
CA ASP A 273 -0.05 11.03 -14.77
C ASP A 273 0.65 12.35 -14.56
N TYR A 274 0.40 12.99 -13.42
CA TYR A 274 1.09 14.21 -13.06
C TYR A 274 2.61 14.01 -12.96
N ILE A 275 3.08 12.97 -12.24
CA ILE A 275 4.52 12.70 -12.16
C ILE A 275 5.09 12.47 -13.57
N SER A 276 4.44 11.62 -14.35
CA SER A 276 4.85 11.27 -15.72
C SER A 276 5.01 12.50 -16.62
N ASN A 277 4.04 13.42 -16.60
CA ASN A 277 4.02 14.60 -17.47
C ASN A 277 4.89 15.75 -16.97
N VAL A 278 5.04 15.92 -15.65
CA VAL A 278 5.75 17.08 -15.05
C VAL A 278 7.21 16.75 -14.74
N TYR A 279 7.50 15.53 -14.30
CA TYR A 279 8.83 15.11 -13.84
C TYR A 279 9.44 13.96 -14.65
N GLY A 280 8.66 13.30 -15.52
CA GLY A 280 9.09 12.12 -16.26
C GLY A 280 8.68 10.80 -15.56
N PRO A 281 9.23 9.65 -16.00
CA PRO A 281 8.73 8.33 -15.59
C PRO A 281 8.60 8.16 -14.07
N PRO A 282 7.40 7.81 -13.54
CA PRO A 282 7.18 7.64 -12.11
C PRO A 282 8.13 6.66 -11.41
N SER A 283 8.62 5.63 -12.12
CA SER A 283 9.61 4.67 -11.62
C SER A 283 10.98 5.28 -11.30
N ASN A 284 11.27 6.52 -11.72
CA ASN A 284 12.47 7.24 -11.29
C ASN A 284 12.38 7.72 -9.83
N TYR A 285 11.17 7.77 -9.25
CA TYR A 285 10.90 8.37 -7.95
C TYR A 285 10.20 7.41 -6.98
N LEU A 286 9.32 6.55 -7.49
CA LEU A 286 8.45 5.70 -6.69
C LEU A 286 8.86 4.25 -6.82
N HIS A 287 8.74 3.49 -5.73
CA HIS A 287 8.81 2.03 -5.79
C HIS A 287 7.48 1.41 -6.21
N GLY A 288 6.38 1.98 -5.74
CA GLY A 288 5.07 1.38 -5.91
C GLY A 288 3.92 2.32 -5.60
N ILE A 289 2.71 1.81 -5.86
CA ILE A 289 1.46 2.36 -5.35
C ILE A 289 0.97 1.50 -4.19
N ALA A 290 0.04 2.03 -3.40
CA ALA A 290 -0.65 1.23 -2.40
C ALA A 290 -2.14 1.57 -2.27
N ILE A 291 -2.94 0.58 -1.91
CA ILE A 291 -4.38 0.70 -1.70
C ILE A 291 -4.81 0.01 -0.39
N ALA A 292 -6.00 0.33 0.13
CA ALA A 292 -6.64 -0.37 1.25
C ALA A 292 -7.78 -1.29 0.78
N PRO A 293 -7.50 -2.56 0.44
CA PRO A 293 -8.52 -3.53 0.06
C PRO A 293 -9.20 -4.15 1.29
N TYR A 294 -10.38 -3.64 1.65
CA TYR A 294 -11.25 -4.26 2.66
C TYR A 294 -12.36 -5.05 1.99
N PHE A 295 -12.66 -6.24 2.50
CA PHE A 295 -13.86 -6.99 2.13
C PHE A 295 -14.88 -6.90 3.27
N ASP A 296 -16.11 -6.58 2.93
CA ASP A 296 -17.15 -6.18 3.88
C ASP A 296 -18.37 -7.12 3.85
N LEU A 297 -19.48 -6.70 4.47
CA LEU A 297 -20.70 -7.49 4.54
C LEU A 297 -21.56 -7.45 3.26
N ALA A 298 -21.09 -6.84 2.17
CA ALA A 298 -21.78 -6.76 0.88
C ALA A 298 -23.27 -6.35 1.03
N GLN A 299 -24.20 -7.17 0.56
CA GLN A 299 -25.65 -6.94 0.66
C GLN A 299 -26.18 -6.83 2.11
N TYR A 300 -25.44 -7.34 3.10
CA TYR A 300 -25.86 -7.41 4.50
C TYR A 300 -25.40 -6.24 5.37
N LYS A 301 -24.63 -5.29 4.81
CA LYS A 301 -23.97 -4.23 5.61
C LYS A 301 -24.90 -3.35 6.45
N THR A 302 -26.16 -3.21 6.06
CA THR A 302 -27.18 -2.42 6.79
C THR A 302 -28.15 -3.24 7.63
N TRP A 303 -28.03 -4.57 7.66
CA TRP A 303 -28.95 -5.45 8.37
C TRP A 303 -28.69 -5.48 9.88
N SER A 304 -29.75 -5.61 10.68
CA SER A 304 -29.70 -5.48 12.14
C SER A 304 -29.80 -6.79 12.95
N ASN A 305 -30.08 -7.91 12.28
CA ASN A 305 -30.36 -9.21 12.91
C ASN A 305 -29.64 -10.39 12.20
N LEU A 306 -28.38 -10.20 11.84
CA LEU A 306 -27.58 -11.20 11.13
C LEU A 306 -27.27 -12.41 12.01
N THR A 307 -27.25 -13.60 11.40
CA THR A 307 -26.62 -14.79 11.95
C THR A 307 -25.12 -14.79 11.66
N THR A 308 -24.34 -15.60 12.39
CA THR A 308 -22.91 -15.80 12.09
C THR A 308 -22.69 -16.25 10.64
N ASP A 309 -23.56 -17.13 10.12
CA ASP A 309 -23.46 -17.63 8.75
C ASP A 309 -23.69 -16.54 7.70
N GLN A 310 -24.64 -15.64 7.94
CA GLN A 310 -24.88 -14.49 7.05
C GLN A 310 -23.71 -13.50 7.06
N VAL A 311 -23.04 -13.32 8.20
CA VAL A 311 -21.81 -12.51 8.27
C VAL A 311 -20.72 -13.14 7.40
N ILE A 312 -20.50 -14.45 7.53
CA ILE A 312 -19.51 -15.20 6.73
C ILE A 312 -19.85 -15.16 5.23
N ASP A 313 -21.12 -15.31 4.87
CA ASP A 313 -21.59 -15.24 3.48
C ASP A 313 -21.40 -13.85 2.85
N GLY A 314 -21.68 -12.78 3.61
CA GLY A 314 -21.44 -11.40 3.18
C GLY A 314 -19.96 -11.14 2.88
N LEU A 315 -19.07 -11.55 3.80
CA LEU A 315 -17.63 -11.44 3.62
C LEU A 315 -17.15 -12.22 2.39
N ASN A 316 -17.62 -13.46 2.22
CA ASN A 316 -17.31 -14.27 1.05
C ASN A 316 -17.77 -13.62 -0.26
N SER A 317 -18.99 -13.08 -0.28
CA SER A 317 -19.56 -12.38 -1.44
C SER A 317 -18.73 -11.14 -1.80
N SER A 318 -18.32 -10.35 -0.79
CA SER A 318 -17.47 -9.19 -0.98
C SER A 318 -16.09 -9.58 -1.54
N ILE A 319 -15.46 -10.65 -1.03
CA ILE A 319 -14.18 -11.17 -1.56
C ILE A 319 -14.28 -11.49 -3.06
N GLN A 320 -15.39 -12.05 -3.55
CA GLN A 320 -15.52 -12.36 -4.98
C GLN A 320 -15.36 -11.12 -5.88
N THR A 321 -15.69 -9.94 -5.37
CA THR A 321 -15.54 -8.65 -6.09
C THR A 321 -14.09 -8.14 -6.13
N TYR A 322 -13.20 -8.72 -5.33
CA TYR A 322 -11.78 -8.38 -5.25
C TYR A 322 -10.88 -9.39 -5.98
N LEU A 323 -11.43 -10.45 -6.60
CA LEU A 323 -10.62 -11.45 -7.29
C LEU A 323 -10.28 -11.02 -8.73
N PRO A 324 -9.13 -11.46 -9.29
CA PRO A 324 -8.70 -11.15 -10.67
C PRO A 324 -9.75 -11.39 -11.76
N GLU A 325 -10.68 -12.32 -11.52
CA GLU A 325 -11.80 -12.66 -12.39
C GLU A 325 -12.73 -11.48 -12.66
N GLN A 326 -12.75 -10.46 -11.79
CA GLN A 326 -13.49 -9.22 -12.02
C GLN A 326 -12.85 -8.33 -13.10
N GLY A 327 -11.64 -8.67 -13.55
CA GLY A 327 -10.94 -7.97 -14.62
C GLY A 327 -10.49 -6.57 -14.20
N TRP A 328 -10.57 -5.64 -15.15
CA TRP A 328 -10.00 -4.28 -15.07
C TRP A 328 -10.97 -3.23 -15.63
N SER A 329 -12.27 -3.48 -15.53
CA SER A 329 -13.32 -2.54 -15.95
C SER A 329 -13.58 -1.46 -14.90
N VAL A 330 -14.54 -0.56 -15.16
CA VAL A 330 -15.06 0.38 -14.14
C VAL A 330 -15.62 -0.33 -12.89
N THR A 331 -16.03 -1.59 -13.00
CA THR A 331 -16.51 -2.41 -11.88
C THR A 331 -15.42 -3.31 -11.29
N GLY A 332 -14.22 -3.36 -11.90
CA GLY A 332 -13.05 -4.10 -11.45
C GLY A 332 -11.87 -3.16 -11.10
N PRO A 333 -12.03 -2.24 -10.14
CA PRO A 333 -11.04 -1.19 -9.87
C PRO A 333 -9.67 -1.73 -9.43
N ILE A 334 -9.61 -2.92 -8.83
CA ILE A 334 -8.36 -3.57 -8.42
C ILE A 334 -7.49 -3.91 -9.64
N GLY A 335 -8.10 -4.40 -10.73
CA GLY A 335 -7.37 -4.63 -11.98
C GLY A 335 -6.92 -3.34 -12.67
N VAL A 336 -7.63 -2.22 -12.48
CA VAL A 336 -7.20 -0.90 -12.96
C VAL A 336 -5.90 -0.48 -12.28
N HIS A 337 -5.82 -0.60 -10.95
CA HIS A 337 -4.58 -0.34 -10.19
C HIS A 337 -3.41 -1.20 -10.68
N GLY A 338 -3.63 -2.51 -10.84
CA GLY A 338 -2.62 -3.43 -11.34
C GLY A 338 -2.13 -3.10 -12.76
N THR A 339 -3.07 -2.82 -13.67
CA THR A 339 -2.77 -2.45 -15.05
C THR A 339 -1.96 -1.15 -15.11
N TYR A 340 -2.34 -0.15 -14.31
CA TYR A 340 -1.68 1.16 -14.37
C TYR A 340 -0.33 1.20 -13.65
N ALA A 341 -0.18 0.45 -12.55
CA ALA A 341 1.11 0.26 -11.91
C ALA A 341 2.09 -0.46 -12.84
N ALA A 342 1.64 -1.51 -13.53
CA ALA A 342 2.47 -2.24 -14.50
C ALA A 342 2.91 -1.35 -15.68
N TRP A 343 2.04 -0.44 -16.15
CA TRP A 343 2.40 0.56 -17.17
C TRP A 343 3.61 1.41 -16.78
N TYR A 344 3.73 1.79 -15.51
CA TYR A 344 4.88 2.56 -15.02
C TYR A 344 5.97 1.71 -14.35
N GLY A 345 5.87 0.38 -14.40
CA GLY A 345 6.85 -0.53 -13.79
C GLY A 345 6.89 -0.47 -12.25
N LEU A 346 5.75 -0.14 -11.64
CA LEU A 346 5.59 0.03 -10.20
C LEU A 346 5.00 -1.22 -9.54
N ALA A 347 5.38 -1.46 -8.28
CA ALA A 347 4.75 -2.48 -7.45
C ALA A 347 3.37 -2.02 -6.94
N VAL A 348 2.49 -2.97 -6.58
CA VAL A 348 1.23 -2.70 -5.89
C VAL A 348 1.28 -3.33 -4.51
N HIS A 349 0.98 -2.52 -3.48
CA HIS A 349 1.01 -2.90 -2.07
C HIS A 349 -0.36 -2.66 -1.39
N GLY A 350 -0.61 -3.40 -0.31
CA GLY A 350 -1.73 -3.13 0.61
C GLY A 350 -1.20 -2.37 1.81
N TYR A 351 -1.66 -1.13 2.06
CA TYR A 351 -1.25 -0.39 3.27
C TYR A 351 -2.13 -0.72 4.48
N GLU A 352 -3.28 -1.35 4.22
CA GLU A 352 -4.33 -1.82 5.14
C GLU A 352 -5.09 -2.97 4.45
N GLY A 353 -6.01 -3.62 5.16
CA GLY A 353 -6.93 -4.59 4.56
C GLY A 353 -7.47 -5.62 5.54
N GLY A 354 -8.38 -6.46 5.05
CA GLY A 354 -9.03 -7.51 5.84
C GLY A 354 -10.55 -7.36 5.93
N PRO A 355 -11.19 -8.11 6.84
CA PRO A 355 -12.63 -8.07 7.01
C PRO A 355 -13.09 -6.76 7.67
N ASP A 356 -13.96 -6.01 7.00
CA ASP A 356 -14.67 -4.86 7.57
C ASP A 356 -16.10 -5.26 7.92
N THR A 357 -16.37 -5.43 9.21
CA THR A 357 -17.72 -5.71 9.74
C THR A 357 -18.38 -4.47 10.36
N ALA A 358 -17.73 -3.31 10.28
CA ALA A 358 -18.17 -2.05 10.87
C ALA A 358 -18.92 -1.15 9.86
N SER A 359 -18.58 -1.25 8.57
CA SER A 359 -19.27 -0.52 7.50
C SER A 359 -20.78 -0.79 7.46
N GLY A 360 -21.56 0.26 7.17
CA GLY A 360 -23.03 0.23 7.21
C GLY A 360 -23.57 0.42 8.63
N CYS A 361 -23.87 -0.68 9.34
CA CYS A 361 -24.28 -0.64 10.74
C CYS A 361 -23.30 -1.39 11.64
N GLY A 362 -22.28 -0.70 12.17
CA GLY A 362 -21.24 -1.31 13.00
C GLY A 362 -21.75 -1.94 14.30
N SER A 363 -22.67 -1.27 14.99
CA SER A 363 -23.24 -1.73 16.28
C SER A 363 -24.32 -2.81 16.13
N CYS A 364 -24.85 -3.02 14.93
CA CYS A 364 -25.83 -4.08 14.64
C CYS A 364 -25.20 -5.48 14.70
N SER A 365 -25.99 -6.48 15.12
CA SER A 365 -25.61 -7.91 15.07
C SER A 365 -24.26 -8.23 15.72
N LEU A 366 -23.88 -7.49 16.77
CA LEU A 366 -22.52 -7.53 17.34
C LEU A 366 -22.10 -8.95 17.75
N GLN A 367 -23.00 -9.73 18.35
CA GLN A 367 -22.68 -11.10 18.75
C GLN A 367 -22.38 -11.99 17.55
N ALA A 368 -23.13 -11.87 16.46
CA ALA A 368 -22.88 -12.64 15.24
C ALA A 368 -21.55 -12.25 14.58
N LYS A 369 -21.22 -10.95 14.56
CA LYS A 369 -19.93 -10.45 14.06
C LYS A 369 -18.76 -10.94 14.91
N ILE A 370 -18.87 -10.87 16.24
CA ILE A 370 -17.86 -11.41 17.17
C ILE A 370 -17.67 -12.91 16.96
N ASN A 371 -18.76 -13.65 16.84
CA ASN A 371 -18.72 -15.10 16.59
C ASN A 371 -18.04 -15.40 15.25
N ALA A 372 -18.36 -14.66 14.18
CA ALA A 372 -17.77 -14.84 12.86
C ALA A 372 -16.25 -14.57 12.84
N THR A 373 -15.77 -13.52 13.53
CA THR A 373 -14.32 -13.23 13.66
C THR A 373 -13.55 -14.36 14.34
N ARG A 374 -14.21 -15.16 15.18
CA ARG A 374 -13.62 -16.31 15.89
C ARG A 374 -13.94 -17.66 15.23
N ASP A 375 -14.72 -17.65 14.15
CA ASP A 375 -15.11 -18.85 13.42
C ASP A 375 -13.94 -19.36 12.56
N GLY A 376 -13.72 -20.67 12.54
CA GLY A 376 -12.64 -21.27 11.75
C GLY A 376 -12.72 -20.98 10.25
N ARG A 377 -13.92 -20.69 9.72
CA ARG A 377 -14.12 -20.29 8.32
C ARG A 377 -13.47 -18.96 7.97
N MET A 378 -13.23 -18.07 8.95
CA MET A 378 -12.56 -16.79 8.72
C MET A 378 -11.12 -16.99 8.17
N THR A 379 -10.42 -18.03 8.61
CA THR A 379 -9.10 -18.36 8.08
C THR A 379 -9.14 -18.66 6.58
N ASN A 380 -10.18 -19.36 6.12
CA ASN A 380 -10.35 -19.67 4.69
C ASN A 380 -10.65 -18.41 3.88
N LEU A 381 -11.49 -17.51 4.40
CA LEU A 381 -11.80 -16.23 3.75
C LEU A 381 -10.54 -15.36 3.59
N CYS A 382 -9.78 -15.17 4.66
CA CYS A 382 -8.52 -14.41 4.60
C CYS A 382 -7.52 -15.06 3.63
N THR A 383 -7.42 -16.39 3.62
CA THR A 383 -6.54 -17.11 2.69
C THR A 383 -6.99 -16.92 1.23
N GLN A 384 -8.30 -17.00 0.95
CA GLN A 384 -8.84 -16.77 -0.39
C GLN A 384 -8.59 -15.34 -0.87
N PHE A 385 -8.83 -14.36 0.00
CA PHE A 385 -8.57 -12.95 -0.28
C PHE A 385 -7.09 -12.70 -0.59
N LEU A 386 -6.18 -13.20 0.26
CA LEU A 386 -4.73 -13.09 0.03
C LEU A 386 -4.31 -13.82 -1.26
N ASN A 387 -4.81 -15.03 -1.51
CA ASN A 387 -4.55 -15.72 -2.77
C ASN A 387 -5.00 -14.90 -3.98
N GLY A 388 -6.18 -14.27 -3.92
CA GLY A 388 -6.64 -13.32 -4.94
C GLY A 388 -5.67 -12.17 -5.15
N TRP A 389 -5.21 -11.54 -4.06
CA TRP A 389 -4.20 -10.48 -4.07
C TRP A 389 -2.91 -10.93 -4.79
N TYR A 390 -2.38 -12.11 -4.46
CA TYR A 390 -1.20 -12.68 -5.11
C TYR A 390 -1.43 -13.02 -6.59
N ARG A 391 -2.63 -13.46 -6.96
CA ARG A 391 -2.98 -13.79 -8.35
C ARG A 391 -3.00 -12.57 -9.28
N TYR A 392 -3.09 -11.35 -8.74
CA TYR A 392 -2.84 -10.10 -9.49
C TYR A 392 -1.34 -9.84 -9.75
N GLY A 393 -0.44 -10.52 -9.05
CA GLY A 393 1.00 -10.22 -9.04
C GLY A 393 1.37 -9.10 -8.06
N PHE A 394 0.50 -8.76 -7.11
CA PHE A 394 0.77 -7.74 -6.10
C PHE A 394 1.76 -8.26 -5.04
N GLN A 395 2.53 -7.36 -4.43
CA GLN A 395 3.54 -7.71 -3.41
C GLN A 395 2.82 -7.97 -2.07
N PRO A 396 3.07 -9.09 -1.37
CA PRO A 396 4.01 -9.21 -0.23
C PRO A 396 4.78 -10.57 -0.22
N LEU A 397 5.67 -10.86 0.76
CA LEU A 397 6.63 -12.00 0.84
C LEU A 397 6.20 -13.29 0.07
N ASN A 398 6.96 -13.63 -0.98
CA ASN A 398 6.55 -14.55 -2.06
C ASN A 398 6.53 -16.05 -1.66
N CYS A 399 5.46 -16.75 -2.01
CA CYS A 399 5.41 -18.22 -2.19
C CYS A 399 4.47 -18.56 -3.35
N SER A 400 4.73 -19.67 -4.04
CA SER A 400 4.24 -20.06 -5.37
C SER A 400 2.71 -20.10 -5.54
N ILE A 401 2.09 -18.93 -5.76
CA ILE A 401 0.69 -18.80 -6.20
C ILE A 401 0.68 -18.42 -7.68
N PRO A 402 -0.04 -19.13 -8.56
CA PRO A 402 -0.06 -18.82 -9.98
C PRO A 402 -0.74 -17.47 -10.21
N LEU A 403 -0.07 -16.57 -10.92
CA LEU A 403 -0.68 -15.35 -11.42
C LEU A 403 -1.75 -15.70 -12.46
N THR A 404 -2.94 -15.10 -12.33
CA THR A 404 -4.06 -15.34 -13.26
C THR A 404 -4.64 -14.05 -13.84
N PHE A 405 -4.10 -12.89 -13.47
CA PHE A 405 -4.54 -11.60 -13.97
C PHE A 405 -3.93 -11.27 -15.33
N GLY A 406 -4.69 -10.58 -16.18
CA GLY A 406 -4.26 -10.13 -17.51
C GLY A 406 -4.59 -11.09 -18.65
N ILE A 407 -4.29 -10.66 -19.88
CA ILE A 407 -4.52 -11.42 -21.10
C ILE A 407 -3.37 -12.43 -21.28
N PRO A 408 -3.65 -13.75 -21.36
CA PRO A 408 -2.62 -14.76 -21.58
C PRO A 408 -1.96 -14.63 -22.95
N ILE A 409 -0.73 -15.13 -23.08
CA ILE A 409 -0.01 -15.16 -24.35
C ILE A 409 0.27 -16.63 -24.72
N PRO A 410 -0.12 -17.11 -25.91
CA PRO A 410 -0.82 -16.37 -26.97
C PRO A 410 -2.32 -16.14 -26.69
N SER A 411 -2.87 -15.06 -27.25
CA SER A 411 -4.31 -14.79 -27.33
C SER A 411 -4.67 -14.24 -28.71
N TYR A 412 -5.82 -14.64 -29.23
CA TYR A 412 -6.33 -14.21 -30.54
C TYR A 412 -7.69 -13.54 -30.38
N ASN A 413 -8.00 -12.59 -31.27
CA ASN A 413 -9.26 -11.86 -31.32
C ASN A 413 -9.61 -11.17 -29.99
N VAL A 414 -8.62 -10.62 -29.30
CA VAL A 414 -8.86 -9.84 -28.07
C VAL A 414 -9.69 -8.63 -28.43
N ASN A 415 -10.89 -8.51 -27.86
CA ASN A 415 -11.78 -7.40 -28.16
C ASN A 415 -11.15 -6.08 -27.68
N SER A 416 -11.04 -5.11 -28.59
CA SER A 416 -10.51 -3.78 -28.31
C SER A 416 -11.32 -2.98 -27.28
N THR A 417 -12.59 -3.31 -27.05
CA THR A 417 -13.40 -2.64 -26.03
C THR A 417 -13.07 -3.12 -24.61
N ASN A 418 -12.27 -4.19 -24.45
CA ASN A 418 -11.77 -4.69 -23.17
C ASN A 418 -10.52 -3.93 -22.66
N PHE A 419 -10.47 -2.62 -22.86
CA PHE A 419 -9.37 -1.79 -22.34
C PHE A 419 -9.56 -1.46 -20.85
N MET A 420 -8.51 -1.05 -20.17
CA MET A 420 -8.55 -0.60 -18.78
C MET A 420 -9.66 0.44 -18.56
N ASN A 421 -10.50 0.22 -17.54
CA ASN A 421 -11.61 1.10 -17.16
C ASN A 421 -12.75 1.17 -18.19
N HIS A 422 -12.94 0.13 -19.00
CA HIS A 422 -14.11 -0.01 -19.89
C HIS A 422 -15.41 -0.22 -19.11
N ARG A 423 -16.56 0.02 -19.77
CA ARG A 423 -17.90 -0.25 -19.22
C ARG A 423 -18.35 -1.68 -19.53
N VAL A 424 -19.08 -2.29 -18.60
CA VAL A 424 -19.63 -3.65 -18.74
C VAL A 424 -21.17 -3.58 -18.69
N PRO A 425 -21.90 -4.24 -19.62
CA PRO A 425 -21.39 -4.89 -20.84
C PRO A 425 -20.81 -3.87 -21.83
N TYR A 426 -20.01 -4.35 -22.80
CA TYR A 426 -19.50 -3.48 -23.86
C TYR A 426 -20.66 -2.84 -24.63
N THR A 427 -20.64 -1.52 -24.75
CA THR A 427 -21.66 -0.79 -25.52
C THR A 427 -21.55 -1.08 -27.01
N ASP A 428 -20.33 -1.41 -27.45
CA ASP A 428 -19.99 -1.66 -28.83
C ASP A 428 -19.14 -2.92 -28.99
N PRO A 429 -19.26 -3.62 -30.13
CA PRO A 429 -18.41 -4.75 -30.46
C PRO A 429 -16.94 -4.36 -30.76
N TRP A 430 -16.66 -3.07 -30.99
CA TRP A 430 -15.32 -2.55 -31.31
C TRP A 430 -15.22 -1.04 -31.00
N LEU A 431 -13.99 -0.52 -30.93
CA LEU A 431 -13.76 0.92 -30.78
C LEU A 431 -14.04 1.65 -32.10
N ARG A 432 -15.05 2.53 -32.14
CA ARG A 432 -15.51 3.24 -33.35
C ARG A 432 -14.96 4.66 -33.44
N ASN A 433 -14.62 5.12 -34.64
CA ASN A 433 -14.35 6.52 -34.98
C ASN A 433 -13.44 7.25 -33.97
N LEU A 434 -12.27 6.67 -33.70
CA LEU A 434 -11.39 7.15 -32.64
C LEU A 434 -10.94 8.60 -32.85
N GLY A 435 -11.08 9.45 -31.84
CA GLY A 435 -10.49 10.79 -31.86
C GLY A 435 -8.95 10.75 -31.82
N PRO A 436 -8.27 11.82 -32.24
CA PRO A 436 -6.83 11.98 -31.97
C PRO A 436 -6.53 11.81 -30.48
N ASN A 437 -5.39 11.22 -30.16
CA ASN A 437 -4.92 10.89 -28.81
C ASN A 437 -5.76 9.91 -27.99
N SER A 438 -6.77 9.25 -28.58
CA SER A 438 -7.49 8.15 -27.90
C SER A 438 -6.51 7.07 -27.46
N THR A 439 -6.50 6.74 -26.17
CA THR A 439 -5.48 5.86 -25.55
C THR A 439 -6.15 4.72 -24.78
N PHE A 440 -5.65 3.51 -24.96
CA PHE A 440 -6.22 2.28 -24.42
C PHE A 440 -5.12 1.41 -23.81
N TYR A 441 -5.35 0.88 -22.62
CA TYR A 441 -4.39 0.06 -21.89
C TYR A 441 -4.91 -1.36 -21.72
N TYR A 442 -4.05 -2.37 -21.88
CA TYR A 442 -4.40 -3.78 -21.79
C TYR A 442 -3.33 -4.53 -20.97
N PRO A 443 -3.68 -5.15 -19.83
CA PRO A 443 -2.73 -5.95 -19.08
C PRO A 443 -2.46 -7.27 -19.82
N LEU A 444 -1.18 -7.62 -20.01
CA LEU A 444 -0.74 -8.90 -20.56
C LEU A 444 -0.04 -9.72 -19.47
N GLN A 445 -0.37 -11.01 -19.43
CA GLN A 445 0.21 -11.97 -18.51
C GLN A 445 1.55 -12.51 -19.05
N ILE A 446 2.61 -12.36 -18.25
CA ILE A 446 3.97 -12.79 -18.59
C ILE A 446 4.36 -13.97 -17.70
N LEU A 447 4.39 -15.16 -18.28
CA LEU A 447 4.76 -16.40 -17.60
C LEU A 447 6.20 -16.84 -17.86
N GLN A 448 6.86 -16.24 -18.87
CA GLN A 448 8.22 -16.56 -19.29
C GLN A 448 8.94 -15.26 -19.67
N SER A 449 10.24 -15.17 -19.38
CA SER A 449 11.06 -14.02 -19.76
C SER A 449 12.55 -14.43 -19.86
N PRO A 450 13.34 -13.88 -20.80
CA PRO A 450 12.93 -12.94 -21.85
C PRO A 450 12.00 -13.60 -22.88
N MET A 451 11.12 -12.81 -23.49
CA MET A 451 10.27 -13.27 -24.59
C MET A 451 10.04 -12.16 -25.61
N THR A 452 9.83 -12.54 -26.86
CA THR A 452 9.41 -11.61 -27.91
C THR A 452 7.94 -11.86 -28.22
N ILE A 453 7.17 -10.78 -28.31
CA ILE A 453 5.75 -10.83 -28.66
C ILE A 453 5.49 -10.07 -29.96
N ASN A 454 4.56 -10.58 -30.74
CA ASN A 454 4.00 -9.91 -31.91
C ASN A 454 2.56 -9.50 -31.60
N VAL A 455 2.24 -8.22 -31.80
CA VAL A 455 0.89 -7.67 -31.67
C VAL A 455 0.38 -7.27 -33.05
N THR A 456 -0.72 -7.88 -33.47
CA THR A 456 -1.39 -7.58 -34.75
C THR A 456 -2.73 -6.92 -34.43
N VAL A 457 -2.92 -5.66 -34.83
CA VAL A 457 -4.14 -4.89 -34.55
C VAL A 457 -5.01 -4.83 -35.79
N TYR A 458 -6.30 -5.14 -35.64
CA TYR A 458 -7.26 -5.13 -36.75
C TYR A 458 -8.02 -3.82 -36.79
N VAL A 459 -7.87 -3.09 -37.90
CA VAL A 459 -8.37 -1.71 -38.05
C VAL A 459 -9.21 -1.54 -39.31
N ALA A 460 -10.17 -0.61 -39.27
CA ALA A 460 -11.03 -0.28 -40.41
C ALA A 460 -11.23 1.24 -40.51
N GLY A 461 -11.32 1.76 -41.73
CA GLY A 461 -11.55 3.17 -42.02
C GLY A 461 -10.42 3.77 -42.83
N ASN A 462 -10.19 5.08 -42.61
CA ASN A 462 -9.09 5.79 -43.25
C ASN A 462 -7.75 5.41 -42.63
N SER A 463 -6.71 5.35 -43.46
CA SER A 463 -5.33 5.18 -42.99
C SER A 463 -4.94 6.30 -42.01
N GLY A 464 -4.21 5.94 -40.96
CA GLY A 464 -3.75 6.81 -39.89
C GLY A 464 -2.48 6.29 -39.22
N THR A 465 -2.08 6.92 -38.13
CA THR A 465 -0.93 6.48 -37.31
C THR A 465 -1.44 5.85 -36.03
N LEU A 466 -1.07 4.58 -35.82
CA LEU A 466 -1.30 3.84 -34.58
C LEU A 466 0.03 3.67 -33.85
N GLU A 467 0.05 4.03 -32.58
CA GLU A 467 1.21 3.84 -31.70
C GLU A 467 0.93 2.72 -30.70
N ALA A 468 1.85 1.79 -30.57
CA ALA A 468 1.84 0.77 -29.53
C ALA A 468 3.09 0.89 -28.66
N SER A 469 2.97 0.54 -27.38
CA SER A 469 4.06 0.59 -26.40
C SER A 469 3.80 -0.41 -25.27
N ILE A 470 4.87 -0.88 -24.64
CA ILE A 470 4.83 -1.73 -23.45
C ILE A 470 5.45 -0.97 -22.28
N ASN A 471 4.77 -0.93 -21.13
CA ASN A 471 5.32 -0.41 -19.87
C ASN A 471 5.96 1.01 -19.97
N ASN A 472 5.27 1.92 -20.67
CA ASN A 472 5.75 3.29 -20.89
C ASN A 472 7.15 3.37 -21.53
N ALA A 473 7.48 2.36 -22.34
CA ALA A 473 8.72 2.23 -23.10
C ALA A 473 8.45 1.65 -24.49
N ASP A 474 9.48 1.58 -25.34
CA ASP A 474 9.42 0.93 -26.65
C ASP A 474 8.27 1.44 -27.55
N PHE A 475 8.17 2.77 -27.74
CA PHE A 475 7.11 3.35 -28.56
C PHE A 475 7.34 3.04 -30.05
N ILE A 476 6.41 2.29 -30.65
CA ILE A 476 6.43 1.93 -32.08
C ILE A 476 5.21 2.53 -32.74
N GLN A 477 5.43 3.28 -33.82
CA GLN A 477 4.35 3.83 -34.66
C GLN A 477 4.30 3.12 -36.00
N VAL A 478 3.09 2.77 -36.44
CA VAL A 478 2.85 2.20 -37.76
C VAL A 478 1.72 2.95 -38.46
N ARG A 479 1.75 2.90 -39.79
CA ARG A 479 0.65 3.41 -40.62
C ARG A 479 -0.40 2.32 -40.81
N THR A 480 -1.64 2.61 -40.46
CA THR A 480 -2.76 1.66 -40.63
C THR A 480 -3.19 1.54 -42.09
N PRO A 481 -3.69 0.38 -42.54
CA PRO A 481 -4.27 0.23 -43.87
C PRO A 481 -5.53 1.10 -44.02
N SER A 482 -5.81 1.52 -45.25
CA SER A 482 -7.09 2.13 -45.62
C SER A 482 -8.03 1.02 -46.13
N THR A 483 -9.20 0.88 -45.52
CA THR A 483 -10.15 -0.22 -45.87
C THR A 483 -11.41 0.26 -46.58
N GLY A 484 -11.52 1.58 -46.82
CA GLY A 484 -12.61 2.21 -47.56
C GLY A 484 -13.96 2.28 -46.81
N ASN A 485 -14.09 1.62 -45.66
CA ASN A 485 -15.25 1.68 -44.77
C ASN A 485 -14.82 1.38 -43.32
N TYR A 486 -15.73 1.51 -42.35
CA TYR A 486 -15.42 1.33 -40.91
C TYR A 486 -15.78 -0.07 -40.36
N THR A 487 -16.03 -1.06 -41.21
CA THR A 487 -16.51 -2.40 -40.80
C THR A 487 -15.73 -3.56 -41.43
N ASN A 488 -14.97 -3.32 -42.50
CA ASN A 488 -14.03 -4.28 -43.07
C ASN A 488 -12.66 -4.09 -42.42
N PHE A 489 -12.36 -4.94 -41.44
CA PHE A 489 -11.13 -4.86 -40.67
C PHE A 489 -9.99 -5.59 -41.35
N GLN A 490 -8.84 -4.92 -41.43
CA GLN A 490 -7.60 -5.46 -42.01
C GLN A 490 -6.47 -5.37 -40.97
N PRO A 491 -5.51 -6.29 -40.98
CA PRO A 491 -4.38 -6.25 -40.05
C PRO A 491 -3.47 -5.05 -40.34
N ALA A 492 -3.15 -4.29 -39.30
CA ALA A 492 -2.08 -3.30 -39.34
C ALA A 492 -0.70 -4.00 -39.35
N PRO A 493 0.38 -3.29 -39.73
CA PRO A 493 1.74 -3.81 -39.58
C PRO A 493 2.00 -4.29 -38.14
N ILE A 494 2.72 -5.40 -38.01
CA ILE A 494 2.98 -6.06 -36.73
C ILE A 494 3.84 -5.15 -35.84
N PHE A 495 3.43 -4.99 -34.59
CA PHE A 495 4.29 -4.45 -33.54
C PHE A 495 5.04 -5.59 -32.86
N GLN A 496 6.37 -5.50 -32.81
CA GLN A 496 7.20 -6.50 -32.14
C GLN A 496 7.85 -5.89 -30.90
N PHE A 497 7.68 -6.55 -29.75
CA PHE A 497 8.27 -6.11 -28.48
C PHE A 497 9.10 -7.23 -27.85
N THR A 498 10.21 -6.87 -27.21
CA THR A 498 11.00 -7.79 -26.39
C THR A 498 10.77 -7.47 -24.92
N ILE A 499 10.23 -8.44 -24.18
CA ILE A 499 9.87 -8.29 -22.77
C ILE A 499 10.92 -8.97 -21.91
N THR A 500 11.58 -8.17 -21.06
CA THR A 500 12.54 -8.66 -20.06
C THR A 500 12.03 -8.32 -18.65
N LYS A 501 11.84 -9.34 -17.83
CA LYS A 501 11.34 -9.25 -16.46
C LYS A 501 12.25 -10.07 -15.54
N THR A 502 12.65 -9.46 -14.43
CA THR A 502 13.46 -10.10 -13.39
C THR A 502 12.66 -11.02 -12.47
N VAL A 503 11.33 -10.86 -12.46
CA VAL A 503 10.39 -11.66 -11.67
C VAL A 503 9.33 -12.21 -12.61
N ILE A 504 9.11 -13.52 -12.56
CA ILE A 504 8.03 -14.23 -13.24
C ILE A 504 7.27 -15.12 -12.23
N PRO A 505 5.96 -15.31 -12.38
CA PRO A 505 5.09 -14.63 -13.35
C PRO A 505 4.94 -13.13 -13.03
N SER A 506 4.63 -12.31 -14.05
CA SER A 506 4.42 -10.86 -13.90
C SER A 506 3.40 -10.29 -14.89
N ILE A 507 3.08 -9.00 -14.74
CA ILE A 507 2.21 -8.24 -15.64
C ILE A 507 3.03 -7.21 -16.41
N VAL A 508 2.70 -7.05 -17.68
CA VAL A 508 3.03 -5.85 -18.47
C VAL A 508 1.75 -5.20 -18.97
N THR A 509 1.82 -3.93 -19.35
CA THR A 509 0.69 -3.22 -19.93
C THR A 509 1.02 -2.79 -21.34
N LEU A 510 0.24 -3.28 -22.30
CA LEU A 510 0.19 -2.78 -23.68
C LEU A 510 -0.66 -1.52 -23.73
N ARG A 511 -0.13 -0.47 -24.35
CA ARG A 511 -0.91 0.72 -24.68
C ARG A 511 -1.04 0.88 -26.18
N LEU A 512 -2.27 1.00 -26.66
CA LEU A 512 -2.59 1.43 -28.01
C LEU A 512 -3.04 2.90 -27.99
N LYS A 513 -2.46 3.73 -28.84
CA LYS A 513 -2.80 5.15 -28.95
C LYS A 513 -3.03 5.56 -30.40
N ASN A 514 -4.18 6.16 -30.67
CA ASN A 514 -4.44 6.82 -31.93
C ASN A 514 -3.80 8.22 -31.95
N ILE A 515 -3.00 8.55 -32.97
CA ILE A 515 -2.26 9.83 -32.98
C ILE A 515 -3.04 10.96 -33.69
N ILE A 516 -3.57 10.74 -34.91
CA ILE A 516 -4.12 11.83 -35.74
C ILE A 516 -5.47 11.49 -36.39
N ASN A 517 -5.65 10.31 -37.01
CA ASN A 517 -6.83 10.02 -37.84
C ASN A 517 -7.81 9.07 -37.17
N GLY A 518 -9.12 9.28 -37.33
CA GLY A 518 -10.14 8.38 -36.82
C GLY A 518 -10.32 7.14 -37.68
N TYR A 519 -9.95 5.99 -37.12
CA TYR A 519 -10.29 4.66 -37.61
C TYR A 519 -10.95 3.88 -36.47
N SER A 520 -11.56 2.76 -36.82
CA SER A 520 -12.10 1.79 -35.87
C SER A 520 -11.04 0.73 -35.58
N ILE A 521 -11.00 0.22 -34.34
CA ILE A 521 -10.17 -0.93 -33.96
C ILE A 521 -11.12 -2.04 -33.54
N LEU A 522 -11.10 -3.21 -34.20
CA LEU A 522 -11.89 -4.37 -33.81
C LEU A 522 -11.31 -5.03 -32.56
N GLY A 523 -10.03 -5.33 -32.62
CA GLY A 523 -9.33 -6.13 -31.64
C GLY A 523 -7.89 -6.35 -32.06
N PHE A 524 -7.21 -7.24 -31.35
CA PHE A 524 -5.83 -7.59 -31.66
C PHE A 524 -5.50 -9.03 -31.28
N ASP A 525 -4.46 -9.55 -31.91
CA ASP A 525 -3.80 -10.80 -31.53
C ASP A 525 -2.49 -10.47 -30.80
N VAL A 526 -2.13 -11.28 -29.80
CA VAL A 526 -0.82 -11.26 -29.15
C VAL A 526 -0.26 -12.67 -29.20
N THR A 527 0.87 -12.85 -29.87
CA THR A 527 1.50 -14.17 -30.04
C THR A 527 2.95 -14.13 -29.57
N SER A 528 3.45 -15.26 -29.05
CA SER A 528 4.88 -15.41 -28.82
C SER A 528 5.57 -15.62 -30.16
N TRP A 529 6.69 -14.90 -30.37
CA TRP A 529 7.54 -15.17 -31.52
C TRP A 529 8.36 -16.43 -31.23
N SER A 530 8.11 -17.49 -32.00
CA SER A 530 9.01 -18.64 -32.10
C SER A 530 9.73 -18.53 -33.44
N PRO A 531 11.07 -18.45 -33.49
CA PRO A 531 11.76 -18.62 -34.76
C PRO A 531 11.41 -20.02 -35.26
N THR A 532 10.63 -20.10 -36.34
CA THR A 532 10.42 -21.35 -37.05
C THR A 532 11.79 -21.91 -37.40
N THR A 533 12.17 -23.02 -36.78
CA THR A 533 13.24 -23.88 -37.29
C THR A 533 12.78 -24.37 -38.66
N THR A 534 13.21 -23.68 -39.71
CA THR A 534 13.19 -24.20 -41.06
C THR A 534 14.16 -25.38 -41.10
N THR A 535 13.68 -26.57 -40.76
CA THR A 535 14.35 -27.82 -41.10
C THR A 535 14.26 -27.98 -42.61
N THR A 536 15.23 -27.42 -43.33
CA THR A 536 15.59 -27.87 -44.67
C THR A 536 16.16 -29.28 -44.53
N VAL A 537 15.30 -30.29 -44.59
CA VAL A 537 15.75 -31.65 -44.89
C VAL A 537 16.10 -31.64 -46.37
N ALA A 538 17.40 -31.56 -46.64
CA ALA A 538 17.96 -31.75 -47.96
C ALA A 538 17.52 -33.12 -48.49
N SER A 539 16.87 -33.12 -49.66
CA SER A 539 16.73 -34.31 -50.49
C SER A 539 18.12 -34.80 -50.88
N THR A 540 18.51 -35.97 -50.39
CA THR A 540 19.65 -36.71 -50.91
C THR A 540 19.16 -37.62 -52.03
N SER A 541 19.75 -37.44 -53.21
CA SER A 541 19.71 -38.34 -54.37
C SER A 541 20.56 -39.57 -54.14
#